data_AF-A0AAV5W9Q7-F1
#
_entry.id   AF-A0AAV5W9Q7-F1
#
_cell.length_a   1.000
_cell.length_b   1.000
_cell.length_c   1.000
_cell.angle_alpha   90.00
_cell.angle_beta   90.00
_cell.angle_gamma   90.00
#
_symmetry.space_group_name_H-M   'P 1'
#
loop_
_entity.id
_entity.type
_entity.pdbx_description
1 polymer ?
#
loop_
_entity_poly.entity_id
_entity_poly.type
_entity_poly.pdbx_seq_one_letter_code
_entity_poly.pdbx_strand_id
1 'polypeptide(L)'
;VFLLFLISRSFSISPNSFDSEGFMEYASPFETIDYTIDFLCEEYPTMCVIGEQRKNQFKKEFLEFYALPEEQQREIIAGFPSHFKVLSEKFREPGKITKKEFAELIEKGEHHPENEFEYFMHVVIQKPAEKLITRNKAEC
;
A
#
# COMPACT_ATOMS: atom_id res chain seq x y z
N VAL A 1 -3.49 -2.54 -19.02
CA VAL A 1 -2.58 -3.71 -19.02
C VAL A 1 -1.48 -3.59 -17.96
N PHE A 2 -0.71 -2.49 -17.93
CA PHE A 2 0.36 -2.30 -16.93
C PHE A 2 -0.17 -2.24 -15.48
N LEU A 3 -1.17 -1.41 -15.18
CA LEU A 3 -1.79 -1.33 -13.83
C LEU A 3 -2.56 -2.60 -13.42
N LEU A 4 -3.13 -3.33 -14.38
CA LEU A 4 -3.77 -4.65 -14.15
C LEU A 4 -2.73 -5.69 -13.68
N PHE A 5 -1.53 -5.64 -14.25
CA PHE A 5 -0.39 -6.49 -13.86
C PHE A 5 0.10 -6.15 -12.45
N LEU A 6 0.07 -4.86 -12.09
CA LEU A 6 0.52 -4.40 -10.77
C LEU A 6 -0.47 -4.80 -9.66
N ILE A 7 -1.77 -4.60 -9.88
CA ILE A 7 -2.87 -5.04 -8.99
C ILE A 7 -2.81 -6.56 -8.80
N SER A 8 -2.77 -7.35 -9.88
CA SER A 8 -2.67 -8.82 -9.83
C SER A 8 -1.49 -9.32 -8.97
N ARG A 9 -0.36 -8.60 -8.97
CA ARG A 9 0.84 -8.98 -8.23
C ARG A 9 0.76 -8.74 -6.71
N SER A 10 0.02 -7.73 -6.26
CA SER A 10 -0.17 -7.49 -4.82
C SER A 10 -1.14 -8.43 -4.14
N PHE A 11 -2.03 -9.04 -4.91
CA PHE A 11 -3.05 -9.95 -4.38
C PHE A 11 -2.64 -11.43 -4.45
N SER A 12 -1.41 -11.71 -4.92
CA SER A 12 -0.80 -13.03 -4.86
C SER A 12 -0.17 -13.37 -3.49
N ILE A 13 -0.18 -12.43 -2.53
CA ILE A 13 0.45 -12.55 -1.20
C ILE A 13 -0.49 -13.20 -0.15
N SER A 14 -1.76 -13.42 -0.49
CA SER A 14 -2.68 -14.24 0.33
C SER A 14 -3.29 -15.35 -0.53
N PRO A 15 -3.09 -16.64 -0.20
CA PRO A 15 -3.64 -17.76 -0.96
C PRO A 15 -5.16 -17.89 -0.81
N ASN A 16 -5.80 -17.07 0.05
CA ASN A 16 -7.24 -17.08 0.23
C ASN A 16 -7.86 -15.69 -0.03
N SER A 17 -8.61 -15.64 -1.13
CA SER A 17 -9.77 -14.76 -1.36
C SER A 17 -9.54 -13.30 -1.75
N PHE A 18 -8.71 -13.04 -2.76
CA PHE A 18 -8.86 -11.78 -3.49
C PHE A 18 -8.90 -11.99 -5.00
N ASP A 19 -10.11 -11.93 -5.54
CA ASP A 19 -10.39 -12.07 -6.96
C ASP A 19 -10.01 -10.80 -7.70
N SER A 20 -8.90 -10.87 -8.45
CA SER A 20 -8.42 -9.75 -9.27
C SER A 20 -9.43 -9.33 -10.35
N GLU A 21 -10.34 -10.22 -10.76
CA GLU A 21 -11.44 -9.88 -11.68
C GLU A 21 -12.51 -9.04 -10.97
N GLY A 22 -12.85 -9.38 -9.72
CA GLY A 22 -13.75 -8.57 -8.89
C GLY A 22 -13.18 -7.19 -8.55
N PHE A 23 -11.86 -7.02 -8.39
CA PHE A 23 -11.28 -5.70 -8.06
C PHE A 23 -11.60 -4.63 -9.11
N MET A 24 -11.42 -4.96 -10.40
CA MET A 24 -11.64 -4.01 -11.49
C MET A 24 -13.11 -3.78 -11.79
N GLU A 25 -14.00 -4.63 -11.29
CA GLU A 25 -15.45 -4.45 -11.34
C GLU A 25 -15.88 -3.28 -10.43
N TYR A 26 -15.22 -3.12 -9.27
CA TYR A 26 -15.65 -2.16 -8.25
C TYR A 26 -14.72 -0.96 -8.08
N ALA A 27 -13.47 -0.98 -8.56
CA ALA A 27 -12.55 0.14 -8.37
C ALA A 27 -11.63 0.38 -9.58
N SER A 28 -11.50 1.64 -9.99
CA SER A 28 -10.47 2.02 -10.97
C SER A 28 -9.10 2.18 -10.30
N PRO A 29 -7.98 1.94 -11.00
CA PRO A 29 -6.66 2.08 -10.37
C PRO A 29 -6.37 3.49 -9.83
N PHE A 30 -6.91 4.54 -10.47
CA PHE A 30 -6.77 5.92 -9.99
C PHE A 30 -7.56 6.16 -8.70
N GLU A 31 -8.78 5.64 -8.65
CA GLU A 31 -9.61 5.68 -7.44
C GLU A 31 -8.94 4.90 -6.30
N THR A 32 -8.30 3.76 -6.60
CA THR A 32 -7.54 3.01 -5.61
C THR A 32 -6.42 3.84 -5.00
N ILE A 33 -5.62 4.51 -5.82
CA ILE A 33 -4.49 5.32 -5.32
C ILE A 33 -4.99 6.49 -4.49
N ASP A 34 -6.02 7.18 -4.97
CA ASP A 34 -6.60 8.31 -4.27
C ASP A 34 -7.18 7.88 -2.93
N TYR A 35 -7.97 6.80 -2.92
CA TYR A 35 -8.50 6.21 -1.70
C TYR A 35 -7.40 5.70 -0.76
N THR A 36 -6.37 5.02 -1.27
CA THR A 36 -5.24 4.54 -0.47
C THR A 36 -4.53 5.70 0.21
N ILE A 37 -4.27 6.79 -0.50
CA ILE A 37 -3.59 7.96 0.08
C ILE A 37 -4.47 8.63 1.13
N ASP A 38 -5.77 8.78 0.88
CA ASP A 38 -6.70 9.36 1.84
C ASP A 38 -6.83 8.47 3.08
N PHE A 39 -6.99 7.16 2.90
CA PHE A 39 -7.00 6.16 3.96
C PHE A 39 -5.72 6.21 4.82
N LEU A 40 -4.55 6.28 4.18
CA LEU A 40 -3.29 6.36 4.90
C LEU A 40 -3.12 7.70 5.61
N CYS A 41 -3.65 8.80 5.08
CA CYS A 41 -3.69 10.07 5.79
C CYS A 41 -4.60 10.00 7.03
N GLU A 42 -5.72 9.28 6.96
CA GLU A 42 -6.64 9.09 8.09
C GLU A 42 -6.03 8.21 9.18
N GLU A 43 -5.47 7.06 8.82
CA GLU A 43 -4.87 6.11 9.79
C GLU A 43 -3.52 6.61 10.31
N TYR A 44 -2.74 7.27 9.45
CA TYR A 44 -1.41 7.80 9.75
C TYR A 44 -1.34 9.28 9.36
N PRO A 45 -1.75 10.23 10.23
CA PRO A 45 -1.80 11.66 9.91
C PRO A 45 -0.48 12.24 9.37
N THR A 46 0.64 11.62 9.68
CA THR A 46 1.99 11.98 9.23
C THR A 46 2.26 11.60 7.78
N MET A 47 1.49 10.65 7.21
CA MET A 47 1.42 10.38 5.77
C MET A 47 0.75 11.52 5.01
N CYS A 48 -0.06 12.34 5.68
CA CYS A 48 -0.80 13.38 4.99
C CYS A 48 0.14 14.41 4.35
N VAL A 49 -0.06 14.62 3.05
CA VAL A 49 0.72 15.57 2.26
C VAL A 49 -0.06 16.86 2.10
N ILE A 50 0.52 17.97 2.57
CA ILE A 50 -0.08 19.31 2.45
C ILE A 50 0.36 19.94 1.12
N GLY A 51 -0.60 20.49 0.38
CA GLY A 51 -0.39 21.17 -0.90
C GLY A 51 -0.62 20.28 -2.12
N GLU A 52 -1.37 20.78 -3.08
CA GLU A 52 -1.82 20.02 -4.27
C GLU A 52 -0.66 19.49 -5.12
N GLN A 53 0.36 20.32 -5.38
CA GLN A 53 1.55 19.88 -6.12
C GLN A 53 2.29 18.73 -5.45
N ARG A 54 2.42 18.78 -4.11
CA ARG A 54 3.12 17.74 -3.35
C ARG A 54 2.28 16.47 -3.25
N LYS A 55 0.94 16.60 -3.14
CA LYS A 55 0.01 15.46 -3.25
C LYS A 55 0.12 14.76 -4.62
N ASN A 56 0.15 15.52 -5.70
CA ASN A 56 0.30 14.97 -7.06
C ASN A 56 1.66 14.29 -7.23
N GLN A 57 2.72 14.87 -6.67
CA GLN A 57 4.03 14.22 -6.65
C GLN A 57 3.99 12.90 -5.85
N PHE A 58 3.35 12.88 -4.67
CA PHE A 58 3.22 11.66 -3.88
C PHE A 58 2.44 10.57 -4.62
N LYS A 59 1.31 10.90 -5.26
CA LYS A 59 0.54 9.99 -6.11
C LYS A 59 1.39 9.38 -7.22
N LYS A 60 2.18 10.21 -7.90
CA LYS A 60 3.09 9.78 -8.98
C LYS A 60 4.19 8.87 -8.44
N GLU A 61 4.85 9.25 -7.36
CA GLU A 61 5.92 8.45 -6.75
C GLU A 61 5.38 7.12 -6.21
N PHE A 62 4.16 7.10 -5.67
CA PHE A 62 3.49 5.88 -5.20
C PHE A 62 3.20 4.91 -6.35
N LEU A 63 2.73 5.42 -7.48
CA LEU A 63 2.56 4.65 -8.72
C LEU A 63 3.88 4.07 -9.24
N GLU A 64 4.92 4.90 -9.29
CA GLU A 64 6.24 4.50 -9.76
C GLU A 64 6.86 3.44 -8.84
N PHE A 65 6.80 3.63 -7.52
CA PHE A 65 7.23 2.67 -6.51
C PHE A 65 6.59 1.30 -6.74
N TYR A 66 5.28 1.30 -6.96
CA TYR A 66 4.53 0.07 -7.18
C TYR A 66 4.90 -0.65 -8.48
N ALA A 67 5.35 0.10 -9.49
CA ALA A 67 5.83 -0.45 -10.74
C ALA A 67 7.22 -1.09 -10.66
N LEU A 68 7.96 -0.91 -9.55
CA LEU A 68 9.29 -1.47 -9.37
C LEU A 68 9.26 -2.97 -9.05
N PRO A 69 10.33 -3.71 -9.33
CA PRO A 69 10.54 -5.05 -8.78
C PRO A 69 10.49 -5.06 -7.25
N GLU A 70 9.98 -6.15 -6.68
CA GLU A 70 9.82 -6.31 -5.22
C GLU A 70 11.12 -6.05 -4.44
N GLU A 71 12.26 -6.50 -4.96
CA GLU A 71 13.57 -6.25 -4.36
C GLU A 71 13.85 -4.75 -4.19
N GLN A 72 13.56 -3.94 -5.21
CA GLN A 72 13.72 -2.48 -5.15
C GLN A 72 12.69 -1.84 -4.21
N GLN A 73 11.46 -2.35 -4.19
CA GLN A 73 10.45 -1.89 -3.23
C GLN A 73 10.91 -2.12 -1.78
N ARG A 74 11.48 -3.29 -1.49
CA ARG A 74 12.05 -3.64 -0.18
C ARG A 74 13.18 -2.68 0.21
N GLU A 75 14.10 -2.39 -0.70
CA GLU A 75 15.19 -1.43 -0.46
C GLU A 75 14.65 -0.04 -0.08
N ILE A 76 13.65 0.45 -0.82
CA ILE A 76 13.06 1.77 -0.57
C ILE A 76 12.36 1.82 0.79
N ILE A 77 11.59 0.78 1.14
CA ILE A 77 10.92 0.67 2.45
C ILE A 77 11.96 0.59 3.58
N ALA A 78 13.06 -0.14 3.36
CA ALA A 78 14.18 -0.23 4.30
C ALA A 78 14.96 1.10 4.44
N GLY A 79 14.65 2.11 3.62
CA GLY A 79 15.22 3.45 3.69
C GLY A 79 16.50 3.63 2.88
N PHE A 80 16.76 2.76 1.89
CA PHE A 80 17.88 2.94 0.97
C PHE A 80 17.67 4.20 0.12
N PRO A 81 18.75 4.89 -0.29
CA PRO A 81 18.64 6.07 -1.14
C PRO A 81 17.89 5.77 -2.44
N SER A 82 16.90 6.60 -2.78
CA SER A 82 16.13 6.49 -4.01
C SER A 82 15.83 7.87 -4.60
N HIS A 83 15.30 7.91 -5.83
CA HIS A 83 14.86 9.17 -6.44
C HIS A 83 13.52 9.67 -5.88
N PHE A 84 12.83 8.86 -5.09
CA PHE A 84 11.57 9.22 -4.45
C PHE A 84 11.81 10.22 -3.33
N LYS A 85 11.24 11.42 -3.47
CA LYS A 85 11.43 12.49 -2.48
C LYS A 85 10.33 12.45 -1.43
N VAL A 86 9.08 12.47 -1.88
CA VAL A 86 7.92 12.57 -0.99
C VAL A 86 7.59 11.19 -0.42
N LEU A 87 7.65 10.14 -1.23
CA LEU A 87 7.33 8.79 -0.79
C LEU A 87 8.29 8.28 0.28
N SER A 88 9.61 8.42 0.09
CA SER A 88 10.58 8.00 1.13
C SER A 88 10.43 8.78 2.44
N GLU A 89 10.07 10.06 2.38
CA GLU A 89 9.73 10.85 3.56
C GLU A 89 8.51 10.27 4.27
N LYS A 90 7.45 9.98 3.51
CA LYS A 90 6.16 9.54 4.04
C LYS A 90 6.20 8.10 4.55
N PHE A 91 6.91 7.19 3.89
CA PHE A 91 7.00 5.78 4.29
C PHE A 91 7.80 5.55 5.57
N ARG A 92 8.57 6.54 6.03
CA ARG A 92 9.42 6.40 7.21
C ARG A 92 8.62 6.12 8.49
N GLU A 93 7.45 6.72 8.64
CA GLU A 93 6.65 6.56 9.86
C GLU A 93 5.78 5.30 9.85
N PRO A 94 5.01 5.00 8.78
CA PRO A 94 4.38 3.70 8.64
C PRO A 94 5.38 2.57 8.79
N GLY A 95 6.59 2.68 8.20
CA GLY A 95 7.62 1.66 8.32
C GLY A 95 8.07 1.39 9.76
N LYS A 96 8.09 2.41 10.62
CA LYS A 96 8.39 2.23 12.05
C LYS A 96 7.24 1.57 12.79
N ILE A 97 6.01 1.95 12.48
CA ILE A 97 4.80 1.43 13.11
C ILE A 97 4.63 -0.05 12.74
N THR A 98 4.68 -0.36 11.44
CA THR A 98 4.54 -1.73 10.93
C THR A 98 5.62 -2.64 11.49
N LYS A 99 6.86 -2.15 11.64
CA LYS A 99 7.94 -2.91 12.26
C LYS A 99 7.65 -3.28 13.71
N LYS A 100 7.09 -2.33 14.48
CA LYS A 100 6.73 -2.55 15.88
C LYS A 100 5.56 -3.53 15.99
N GLU A 101 4.50 -3.30 15.21
CA GLU A 101 3.32 -4.16 15.17
C GLU A 101 3.67 -5.58 14.73
N PHE A 102 4.52 -5.73 13.71
CA PHE A 102 4.99 -7.03 13.26
C PHE A 102 5.79 -7.78 14.34
N ALA A 103 6.64 -7.09 15.11
CA ALA A 103 7.33 -7.70 16.24
C ALA A 103 6.34 -8.18 17.32
N GLU A 104 5.29 -7.41 17.60
CA GLU A 104 4.23 -7.82 18.54
C GLU A 104 3.42 -9.03 18.04
N LEU A 105 3.17 -9.14 16.73
CA LEU A 105 2.51 -10.30 16.12
C LEU A 105 3.35 -11.58 16.27
N ILE A 106 4.66 -11.48 16.03
CA ILE A 106 5.61 -12.59 16.24
C ILE A 106 5.58 -13.04 17.71
N GLU A 107 5.62 -12.11 18.65
CA GLU A 107 5.58 -12.42 20.08
C GLU A 107 4.28 -13.13 20.50
N LYS A 108 3.16 -12.79 19.86
CA LYS A 108 1.84 -13.39 20.12
C LYS A 108 1.65 -14.75 19.42
N GLY A 109 2.58 -15.18 18.57
CA GLY A 109 2.44 -16.39 17.76
C GLY A 109 1.33 -16.29 16.71
N GLU A 110 0.90 -15.08 16.37
CA GLU A 110 -0.08 -14.80 15.33
C GLU A 110 0.63 -14.85 13.97
N HIS A 111 0.67 -16.03 13.35
CA HIS A 111 1.24 -16.21 12.03
C HIS A 111 0.28 -15.68 10.97
N HIS A 112 0.41 -14.39 10.65
CA HIS A 112 0.35 -13.80 9.31
C HIS A 112 0.57 -12.28 9.48
N PRO A 113 1.37 -11.65 8.62
CA PRO A 113 2.00 -12.15 7.38
C PRO A 113 3.40 -12.77 7.55
N GLU A 114 4.00 -13.29 6.47
CA GLU A 114 5.22 -14.11 6.53
C GLU A 114 6.48 -13.30 6.89
N ASN A 115 6.48 -12.00 6.59
CA ASN A 115 7.59 -11.10 6.87
C ASN A 115 7.14 -9.63 7.01
N GLU A 116 8.04 -8.79 7.53
CA GLU A 116 7.80 -7.35 7.78
C GLU A 116 7.41 -6.59 6.49
N PHE A 117 8.00 -6.96 5.34
CA PHE A 117 7.70 -6.32 4.06
C PHE A 117 6.26 -6.62 3.62
N GLU A 118 5.83 -7.89 3.70
CA GLU A 118 4.44 -8.25 3.40
C GLU A 118 3.45 -7.58 4.35
N TYR A 119 3.81 -7.43 5.62
CA TYR A 119 2.99 -6.67 6.57
C TYR A 119 2.85 -5.21 6.17
N PHE A 120 3.95 -4.58 5.80
CA PHE A 120 3.93 -3.22 5.30
C PHE A 120 3.05 -3.10 4.05
N MET A 121 3.20 -3.99 3.08
CA MET A 121 2.39 -3.98 1.85
C MET A 121 0.91 -4.25 2.12
N HIS A 122 0.59 -5.11 3.09
CA HIS A 122 -0.77 -5.35 3.53
C HIS A 122 -1.40 -4.05 4.08
N VAL A 123 -0.71 -3.39 5.01
CA VAL A 123 -1.19 -2.16 5.66
C VAL A 123 -1.33 -1.00 4.67
N VAL A 124 -0.33 -0.83 3.79
CA VAL A 124 -0.22 0.34 2.91
C VAL A 124 -1.04 0.19 1.63
N ILE A 125 -1.29 -1.04 1.16
CA ILE A 125 -1.93 -1.28 -0.14
C ILE A 125 -3.18 -2.15 -0.01
N GLN A 126 -3.05 -3.36 0.53
CA GLN A 126 -4.13 -4.34 0.49
C GLN A 126 -5.33 -3.90 1.35
N LYS A 127 -5.10 -3.52 2.61
CA LYS A 127 -6.14 -3.07 3.54
C LYS A 127 -6.96 -1.89 2.98
N PRO A 128 -6.36 -0.80 2.46
CA PRO A 128 -7.14 0.26 1.80
C PRO A 128 -7.90 -0.23 0.55
N ALA A 129 -7.28 -1.07 -0.29
CA ALA A 129 -7.93 -1.62 -1.47
C ALA A 129 -9.17 -2.47 -1.13
N GLU A 130 -9.08 -3.32 -0.12
CA GLU A 130 -10.18 -4.13 0.40
C GLU A 130 -11.34 -3.26 0.92
N LYS A 131 -11.01 -2.19 1.66
CA LYS A 131 -12.01 -1.23 2.15
C LYS A 131 -12.72 -0.51 1.01
N LEU A 132 -11.99 -0.08 -0.02
CA LEU A 132 -12.56 0.59 -1.19
C LEU A 132 -13.58 -0.31 -1.90
N ILE A 133 -13.20 -1.56 -2.18
CA ILE A 133 -14.10 -2.51 -2.84
C ILE A 133 -15.33 -2.79 -1.98
N THR A 134 -15.15 -2.98 -0.68
CA THR A 134 -16.26 -3.24 0.24
C THR A 134 -17.25 -2.08 0.23
N ARG A 135 -16.75 -0.84 0.21
CA ARG A 135 -17.57 0.37 0.08
C ARG A 135 -18.33 0.37 -1.24
N ASN A 136 -17.62 0.22 -2.37
CA ASN A 136 -18.22 0.33 -3.69
C ASN A 136 -19.22 -0.82 -3.97
N LYS A 137 -18.97 -2.02 -3.41
CA LYS A 137 -19.93 -3.14 -3.44
C LYS A 137 -21.22 -2.86 -2.67
N ALA A 138 -21.15 -2.13 -1.55
CA ALA A 138 -22.32 -1.80 -0.75
C ALA A 138 -23.19 -0.69 -1.38
N GLU A 139 -22.65 0.04 -2.35
CA GLU A 139 -23.33 1.12 -3.09
C GLU A 139 -23.98 0.61 -4.40
N CYS A 140 -23.73 -0.63 -4.80
CA CYS A 140 -24.29 -1.31 -5.99
C CYS A 140 -25.50 -2.18 -5.64
#